data_AF-A0A938C901-F1
#
_entry.id   AF-A0A938C901-F1
#
_cell.length_a   1.000
_cell.length_b   1.000
_cell.length_c   1.000
_cell.angle_alpha   90.00
_cell.angle_beta   90.00
_cell.angle_gamma   90.00
#
_symmetry.space_group_name_H-M   'P 1'
#
loop_
_entity.id
_entity.type
_entity.pdbx_description
1 polymer ?
#
loop_
_entity_poly.entity_id
_entity_poly.type
_entity_poly.pdbx_seq_one_letter_code
_entity_poly.pdbx_strand_id
1 'polypeptide(L)' 'GAAPSGFIPWFDAPGRATAGTPIVFGHWSALGLINRPNLVAIDTGCVWGRQLSAVRLSDRHVLQVQCADCGATST' A
#
# COMPACT_ATOMS: atom_id res chain seq x y z
N GLY A 1 -12.69 -2.61 2.86
CA GLY A 1 -13.93 -2.74 2.07
C GLY A 1 -13.56 -3.02 0.63
N ALA A 2 -14.38 -3.78 -0.09
CA ALA A 2 -14.18 -3.98 -1.53
C ALA A 2 -14.67 -2.75 -2.30
N ALA A 3 -14.10 -2.51 -3.49
CA ALA A 3 -14.63 -1.52 -4.40
C ALA A 3 -16.06 -1.94 -4.84
N PRO A 4 -16.97 -0.98 -5.09
CA PRO A 4 -18.28 -1.29 -5.68
C PRO A 4 -18.14 -2.00 -7.03
N SER A 5 -19.18 -2.73 -7.44
CA SER A 5 -19.22 -3.38 -8.76
C SER A 5 -18.96 -2.36 -9.87
N GLY A 6 -18.15 -2.74 -10.86
CA GLY A 6 -17.76 -1.88 -11.99
C GLY A 6 -16.54 -0.99 -11.74
N PHE A 7 -15.99 -0.95 -10.52
CA PHE A 7 -14.78 -0.19 -10.21
C PHE A 7 -13.58 -1.11 -9.99
N ILE A 8 -12.43 -0.67 -10.49
CA ILE A 8 -11.14 -1.38 -10.34
C ILE A 8 -10.07 -0.42 -9.82
N PRO A 9 -9.08 -0.93 -9.06
CA PRO A 9 -7.91 -0.12 -8.72
C PRO A 9 -7.18 0.35 -9.97
N TRP A 10 -6.62 1.56 -9.95
CA TRP A 10 -5.93 2.14 -11.11
C TRP A 10 -4.81 1.23 -11.66
N PHE A 11 -4.13 0.48 -10.77
CA PHE A 11 -3.03 -0.40 -11.14
C PHE A 11 -3.49 -1.70 -11.80
N ASP A 12 -4.79 -2.00 -11.76
CA ASP A 12 -5.41 -3.12 -12.48
C ASP A 12 -6.16 -2.63 -13.74
N ALA A 13 -6.15 -1.32 -14.02
CA ALA A 13 -6.79 -0.74 -15.20
C ALA A 13 -6.19 -1.28 -16.52
N PRO A 14 -7.02 -1.80 -17.45
CA PRO A 14 -6.56 -2.24 -18.76
C PRO A 14 -5.90 -1.11 -19.54
N GLY A 15 -4.81 -1.42 -20.25
CA GLY A 15 -4.16 -0.45 -21.13
C GLY A 15 -3.50 0.74 -20.44
N ARG A 16 -3.33 0.72 -19.10
CA ARG A 16 -2.62 1.81 -18.41
C ARG A 16 -1.21 1.97 -18.98
N ALA A 17 -0.79 3.21 -19.20
CA ALA A 17 0.52 3.54 -19.78
C ALA A 17 1.71 2.97 -18.96
N THR A 18 1.50 2.75 -17.66
CA THR A 18 2.51 2.27 -16.72
C THR A 18 2.57 0.75 -16.58
N ALA A 19 1.92 -0.03 -17.45
CA ALA A 19 1.85 -1.49 -17.29
C ALA A 19 3.21 -2.21 -17.21
N GLY A 20 4.23 -1.67 -17.90
CA GLY A 20 5.60 -2.20 -17.91
C GLY A 20 6.54 -1.59 -16.86
N THR A 21 6.07 -0.64 -16.05
CA THR A 21 6.90 0.07 -15.07
C THR A 21 6.57 -0.42 -13.66
N PRO A 22 7.53 -0.98 -12.91
CA PRO A 22 7.32 -1.27 -11.50
C PRO A 22 7.02 0.00 -10.71
N ILE A 23 5.90 0.03 -9.98
CA ILE A 23 5.49 1.21 -9.20
C ILE A 23 5.43 0.88 -7.71
N VAL A 24 6.07 1.72 -6.90
CA VAL A 24 5.87 1.78 -5.44
C VAL A 24 5.00 3.00 -5.14
N PHE A 25 3.90 2.83 -4.40
CA PHE A 25 3.01 3.93 -4.06
C PHE A 25 2.45 3.82 -2.64
N GLY A 26 1.94 4.94 -2.12
CA GLY A 26 1.28 5.05 -0.82
C GLY A 26 -0.08 5.73 -0.93
N HIS A 27 -0.43 6.58 0.04
CA HIS A 27 -1.68 7.36 0.12
C HIS A 27 -2.98 6.54 0.33
N TRP A 28 -3.05 5.32 -0.20
CA TRP A 28 -4.24 4.48 -0.16
C TRP A 28 -4.17 3.37 0.90
N SER A 29 -4.08 3.77 2.17
CA SER A 29 -3.98 2.86 3.33
C SER A 29 -5.06 1.76 3.44
N ALA A 30 -6.23 1.99 2.83
CA ALA A 30 -7.31 1.00 2.79
C ALA A 30 -6.94 -0.28 2.02
N LEU A 31 -5.96 -0.23 1.11
CA LEU A 31 -5.43 -1.39 0.40
C LEU A 31 -4.53 -2.27 1.28
N GLY A 32 -3.88 -1.68 2.28
CA GLY A 32 -2.80 -2.33 3.02
C GLY A 32 -1.57 -2.63 2.15
N LEU A 33 -0.76 -3.59 2.59
CA LEU A 33 0.46 -3.97 1.90
C LEU A 33 0.12 -4.81 0.65
N ILE A 34 0.59 -4.36 -0.51
CA ILE A 34 0.61 -5.15 -1.74
C ILE A 34 2.08 -5.31 -2.15
N ASN A 35 2.53 -6.55 -2.40
CA ASN A 35 3.91 -6.84 -2.81
C ASN A 35 3.88 -7.77 -4.05
N ARG A 36 3.66 -7.17 -5.23
CA ARG A 36 3.63 -7.86 -6.54
C ARG A 36 4.89 -7.48 -7.35
N PRO A 37 5.30 -8.27 -8.36
CA PRO A 37 6.49 -7.96 -9.16
C PRO A 37 6.51 -6.56 -9.77
N ASN A 38 5.37 -6.05 -10.25
CA ASN A 38 5.24 -4.75 -10.90
C ASN A 38 4.55 -3.67 -10.03
N LEU A 39 4.22 -3.97 -8.77
CA LEU A 39 3.45 -3.06 -7.92
C LEU A 39 3.74 -3.28 -6.44
N VAL A 40 3.99 -2.19 -5.71
CA VAL A 40 4.11 -2.18 -4.25
C VAL A 40 3.23 -1.10 -3.66
N ALA A 41 2.27 -1.47 -2.81
CA ALA A 41 1.55 -0.52 -1.98
C ALA A 41 2.17 -0.56 -0.58
N ILE A 42 2.82 0.53 -0.16
CA ILE A 42 3.53 0.60 1.14
C ILE A 42 2.78 1.39 2.21
N ASP A 43 1.69 2.07 1.84
CA ASP A 43 0.83 2.73 2.82
C ASP A 43 -0.01 1.68 3.53
N THR A 44 0.46 1.29 4.71
CA THR A 44 -0.23 0.36 5.60
C THR A 44 -0.97 1.07 6.73
N GLY A 45 -1.12 2.40 6.66
CA GLY A 45 -1.94 3.17 7.58
C GLY A 45 -1.32 3.39 8.96
N CYS A 46 -0.02 3.70 9.04
CA CYS A 46 0.66 3.98 10.32
C CYS A 46 -0.08 5.02 11.18
N VAL A 47 -0.52 6.12 10.59
CA VAL A 47 -1.29 7.18 11.29
C VAL A 47 -2.61 6.68 11.89
N TRP A 48 -3.15 5.58 11.39
CA TRP A 48 -4.37 4.95 11.89
C TRP A 48 -4.10 3.88 12.96
N GLY A 49 -2.93 3.91 13.60
CA GLY A 49 -2.55 2.92 14.60
C GLY A 49 -2.11 1.58 14.01
N ARG A 50 -1.88 1.50 12.69
CA ARG A 50 -1.42 0.26 12.02
C ARG A 50 0.10 0.24 11.97
N GLN A 51 0.68 -0.10 10.81
CA GLN A 51 2.13 -0.25 10.67
C GLN A 51 2.69 0.78 9.70
N LEU A 52 3.95 1.17 9.90
CA LEU A 52 4.78 1.80 8.88
C LEU A 52 5.56 0.71 8.15
N SER A 53 5.50 0.71 6.81
CA SER A 53 6.12 -0.34 5.98
C SER A 53 7.27 0.19 5.14
N ALA A 54 8.32 -0.61 5.02
CA ALA A 54 9.41 -0.43 4.07
C ALA A 54 9.62 -1.73 3.27
N VAL A 55 10.01 -1.59 2.00
CA VAL A 55 10.32 -2.75 1.14
C VAL A 55 11.70 -2.56 0.54
N ARG A 56 12.58 -3.53 0.75
CA ARG A 56 13.88 -3.61 0.08
C ARG A 56 13.65 -4.08 -1.36
N LEU A 57 14.00 -3.24 -2.33
CA LEU A 57 13.65 -3.50 -3.73
C LEU A 57 14.41 -4.67 -4.35
N SER A 58 15.64 -4.95 -3.90
CA SER A 58 16.51 -5.97 -4.48
C SER A 58 15.97 -7.40 -4.32
N ASP A 59 15.29 -7.68 -3.21
CA ASP A 59 14.80 -9.02 -2.87
C ASP A 59 13.35 -9.04 -2.36
N ARG A 60 12.69 -7.88 -2.39
CA ARG A 60 11.30 -7.69 -1.98
C ARG A 60 11.04 -7.98 -0.50
N HIS A 61 12.09 -7.97 0.32
CA HIS A 61 11.97 -8.13 1.76
C HIS A 61 11.20 -6.96 2.37
N VAL A 62 10.24 -7.28 3.25
CA VAL A 62 9.36 -6.30 3.89
C VAL A 62 9.81 -6.13 5.34
N LEU A 63 9.98 -4.88 5.77
CA LEU A 63 10.02 -4.52 7.19
C LEU A 63 8.76 -3.72 7.53
N GLN A 64 8.17 -4.05 8.68
CA GLN A 64 7.05 -3.29 9.22
C GLN A 64 7.28 -3.01 10.70
N VAL A 65 6.95 -1.80 11.14
CA VAL A 65 6.98 -1.41 12.56
C VAL A 65 5.60 -0.94 12.98
N GLN A 66 5.19 -1.32 14.20
CA GLN A 66 3.89 -0.99 14.76
C GLN A 66 3.85 0.49 15.18
N CYS A 67 2.80 1.20 14.80
CA CYS A 67 2.56 2.62 15.14
C CYS A 67 1.46 2.76 16.19
N ALA A 68 1.57 2.05 17.31
CA ALA A 68 0.51 1.91 18.32
C ALA A 68 -0.07 3.27 18.79
N ASP A 69 0.75 4.32 18.85
CA ASP A 69 0.37 5.60 19.45
C ASP A 69 0.03 6.71 18.42
N CYS A 70 0.03 6.41 17.12
CA CYS A 70 -0.22 7.45 16.10
C CYS A 70 -1.70 7.78 15.88
N GLY A 71 -2.60 6.86 16.22
CA GLY A 71 -4.06 7.02 16.08
C GLY A 71 -4.78 7.32 17.40
N ALA A 72 -4.06 7.32 18.52
CA ALA A 72 -4.61 7.67 19.81
C ALA A 72 -4.77 9.19 19.88
N THR A 73 -6.01 9.68 19.85
CA THR A 73 -6.29 11.01 20.38
C THR A 73 -5.86 11.00 21.85
N SER A 74 -4.82 11.76 22.20
CA SER A 74 -4.47 12.02 23.59
C SER A 74 -5.75 12.43 24.33
N THR A 75 -6.18 11.57 25.26
CA THR A 75 -7.24 11.88 26.21
C THR A 75 -6.61 12.37 27.50
#